data_AF-A0A8K2A1V2-F1
#
_entry.id   AF-A0A8K2A1V2-F1
#
_cell.length_a   1.000
_cell.length_b   1.000
_cell.length_c   1.000
_cell.angle_alpha   90.00
_cell.angle_beta   90.00
_cell.angle_gamma   90.00
#
_symmetry.space_group_name_H-M   'P 1'
#
loop_
_entity.id
_entity.type
_entity.pdbx_description
1 polymer ?
#
loop_
_entity_poly.entity_id
_entity_poly.type
_entity_poly.pdbx_seq_one_letter_code
_entity_poly.pdbx_strand_id
1 'polypeptide(L)'
;MTKILGGLIAGGLLWLVSPAVIQAESIGSALGSAPWRLAQSIQSQTTTVYLDASQLSRPHELRISTTGNLGGQVKVGNTIVRYLNGRESWVNLAPYLRRGRNVVEISGSYAPAQGSISLELKAPGQNVVQQSSGNGRLRHTLILDVD
;
A
#
# COMPACT_ATOMS: atom_id res chain seq x y z
N MET A 1 -8.92 -42.04 33.56
CA MET A 1 -9.76 -41.11 34.34
C MET A 1 -9.86 -39.78 33.60
N THR A 2 -11.10 -39.36 33.44
CA THR A 2 -11.67 -38.19 32.76
C THR A 2 -11.23 -36.85 33.40
N LYS A 3 -10.91 -35.82 32.59
CA LYS A 3 -11.72 -34.58 32.44
C LYS A 3 -10.96 -33.43 31.77
N ILE A 4 -11.43 -33.14 30.55
CA ILE A 4 -11.56 -31.84 29.85
C ILE A 4 -12.04 -30.69 30.76
N LEU A 5 -11.50 -29.49 30.54
CA LEU A 5 -12.11 -28.15 30.41
C LEU A 5 -10.96 -27.10 30.45
N GLY A 6 -10.90 -26.03 29.66
CA GLY A 6 -11.87 -25.43 28.74
C GLY A 6 -11.16 -24.42 27.84
N GLY A 7 -11.79 -24.11 26.71
CA GLY A 7 -11.24 -23.21 25.71
C GLY A 7 -11.41 -21.72 26.02
N LEU A 8 -10.71 -20.91 25.23
CA LEU A 8 -11.23 -19.64 24.77
C LEU A 8 -10.74 -19.40 23.33
N ILE A 9 -11.71 -19.22 22.46
CA ILE A 9 -11.66 -18.72 21.09
C ILE A 9 -10.92 -17.37 21.01
N ALA A 10 -9.97 -17.27 20.09
CA ALA A 10 -9.60 -16.00 19.48
C ALA A 10 -9.15 -16.28 18.03
N GLY A 11 -10.12 -16.26 17.12
CA GLY A 11 -9.87 -16.25 15.69
C GLY A 11 -9.14 -14.96 15.31
N GLY A 12 -7.82 -15.02 15.28
CA GLY A 12 -6.97 -14.04 14.62
C GLY A 12 -6.39 -14.70 13.38
N LEU A 13 -7.08 -14.57 12.24
CA LEU A 13 -6.48 -14.91 10.95
C LEU A 13 -5.36 -13.88 10.69
N LEU A 14 -4.15 -14.20 11.14
CA LEU A 14 -2.93 -13.51 10.77
C LEU A 14 -2.67 -13.80 9.29
N TRP A 15 -3.11 -12.91 8.42
CA TRP A 15 -2.63 -12.90 7.04
C TRP A 15 -1.15 -12.52 7.07
N LEU A 16 -0.29 -13.53 6.96
CA LEU A 16 1.11 -13.40 6.61
C LEU A 16 1.18 -12.72 5.23
N VAL A 17 1.39 -11.40 5.19
CA VAL A 17 1.80 -10.74 3.96
C VAL A 17 3.22 -11.18 3.63
N SER A 18 3.36 -12.06 2.64
CA SER A 18 4.66 -12.46 2.10
C SER A 18 5.37 -11.21 1.55
N PRO A 19 6.62 -10.91 1.95
CA PRO A 19 7.43 -9.99 1.18
C PRO A 19 7.77 -10.67 -0.15
N ALA A 20 7.53 -9.96 -1.26
CA ALA A 20 7.87 -10.41 -2.59
C ALA A 20 9.36 -10.80 -2.68
N VAL A 21 9.63 -12.02 -3.14
CA VAL A 21 10.94 -12.44 -3.62
C VAL A 21 11.27 -11.57 -4.85
N ILE A 22 12.33 -10.75 -4.75
CA ILE A 22 12.90 -10.12 -5.95
C ILE A 22 13.89 -11.11 -6.55
N GLN A 23 13.49 -11.73 -7.65
CA GLN A 23 14.38 -12.49 -8.53
C GLN A 23 15.15 -11.48 -9.39
N ALA A 24 16.45 -11.32 -9.12
CA ALA A 24 17.33 -10.54 -9.97
C ALA A 24 17.78 -11.42 -11.14
N GLU A 25 17.30 -11.14 -12.36
CA GLU A 25 17.74 -11.84 -13.57
C GLU A 25 18.70 -10.98 -14.43
N SER A 26 19.80 -11.65 -14.81
CA SER A 26 20.78 -11.34 -15.88
C SER A 26 21.77 -10.19 -15.60
N ILE A 27 23.03 -10.21 -16.04
CA ILE A 27 23.61 -10.64 -17.33
C ILE A 27 25.14 -10.84 -17.15
N GLY A 28 25.75 -11.54 -18.10
CA GLY A 28 27.11 -12.06 -18.05
C GLY A 28 28.27 -11.06 -17.96
N SER A 29 29.42 -11.65 -17.66
CA SER A 29 30.73 -11.08 -17.40
C SER A 29 31.25 -10.23 -18.56
N ALA A 30 31.46 -8.92 -18.32
CA ALA A 30 32.39 -8.11 -19.10
C ALA A 30 33.06 -7.07 -18.17
N LEU A 31 34.39 -7.09 -18.19
CA LEU A 31 35.30 -6.29 -17.37
C LEU A 31 35.22 -4.81 -17.75
N GLY A 32 35.10 -3.91 -16.77
CA GLY A 32 35.30 -2.47 -16.96
C GLY A 32 34.51 -1.57 -16.02
N SER A 33 35.16 -1.12 -14.94
CA SER A 33 34.80 0.08 -14.12
C SER A 33 33.32 0.27 -13.76
N ALA A 34 32.84 -0.41 -12.72
CA ALA A 34 31.59 -0.04 -12.07
C ALA A 34 31.87 1.02 -10.98
N PRO A 35 31.37 2.26 -11.06
CA PRO A 35 31.16 3.03 -9.84
C PRO A 35 30.20 2.20 -9.01
N TRP A 36 30.46 2.05 -7.71
CA TRP A 36 29.60 1.34 -6.78
C TRP A 36 28.17 1.92 -6.89
N ARG A 37 27.33 1.35 -7.76
CA ARG A 37 25.93 1.74 -7.92
C ARG A 37 25.25 1.22 -6.68
N LEU A 38 25.02 2.13 -5.74
CA LEU A 38 24.10 1.94 -4.62
C LEU A 38 22.78 1.42 -5.20
N ALA A 39 22.57 0.11 -5.14
CA ALA A 39 21.25 -0.47 -5.28
C ALA A 39 20.47 0.00 -4.06
N GLN A 40 19.86 1.19 -4.13
CA GLN A 40 18.92 1.64 -3.13
C GLN A 40 17.77 0.64 -3.14
N SER A 41 17.62 -0.15 -2.08
CA SER A 41 16.45 -1.01 -1.91
C SER A 41 15.22 -0.10 -1.82
N ILE A 42 14.48 0.00 -2.93
CA ILE A 42 13.21 0.70 -2.94
C ILE A 42 12.18 -0.27 -2.38
N GLN A 43 11.89 -0.15 -1.08
CA GLN A 43 10.79 -0.88 -0.46
C GLN A 43 9.49 -0.46 -1.14
N SER A 44 8.92 -1.38 -1.93
CA SER A 44 7.64 -1.22 -2.60
C SER A 44 6.65 -2.15 -1.92
N GLN A 45 5.57 -1.60 -1.40
CA GLN A 45 4.54 -2.36 -0.72
C GLN A 45 3.33 -2.51 -1.64
N THR A 46 2.77 -3.72 -1.71
CA THR A 46 1.57 -4.02 -2.50
C THR A 46 0.52 -4.63 -1.60
N THR A 47 -0.73 -4.22 -1.77
CA THR A 47 -1.85 -4.74 -0.99
C THR A 47 -3.06 -4.94 -1.87
N THR A 48 -3.71 -6.09 -1.73
CA THR A 48 -4.95 -6.39 -2.43
C THR A 48 -6.12 -6.30 -1.47
N VAL A 49 -7.20 -5.66 -1.91
CA VAL A 49 -8.47 -5.52 -1.20
C VAL A 49 -9.58 -5.93 -2.14
N TYR A 50 -10.45 -6.81 -1.68
CA TYR A 50 -11.58 -7.29 -2.45
C TYR A 50 -12.81 -6.45 -2.13
N LEU A 51 -13.54 -5.98 -3.13
CA LEU A 51 -14.72 -5.14 -2.97
C LEU A 51 -15.89 -5.77 -3.69
N ASP A 52 -17.09 -5.58 -3.17
CA ASP A 52 -18.32 -6.00 -3.84
C ASP A 52 -18.77 -4.92 -4.83
N ALA A 53 -19.11 -5.27 -6.07
CA ALA A 53 -19.53 -4.28 -7.06
C ALA A 53 -20.79 -3.49 -6.66
N SER A 54 -21.66 -4.04 -5.80
CA SER A 54 -22.81 -3.31 -5.25
C SER A 54 -22.38 -2.09 -4.43
N GLN A 55 -21.13 -2.05 -3.99
CA GLN A 55 -20.57 -1.00 -3.17
C GLN A 55 -19.84 0.08 -3.98
N LEU A 56 -19.60 -0.10 -5.29
CA LEU A 56 -18.88 0.85 -6.14
C LEU A 56 -19.43 2.29 -6.09
N SER A 57 -20.75 2.44 -5.91
CA SER A 57 -21.43 3.74 -5.80
C SER A 57 -21.25 4.42 -4.44
N ARG A 58 -20.76 3.69 -3.43
CA ARG A 58 -20.52 4.18 -2.08
C ARG A 58 -19.13 4.79 -1.99
N PRO A 59 -18.90 5.75 -1.07
CA PRO A 59 -17.60 6.38 -0.91
C PRO A 59 -16.53 5.36 -0.50
N HIS A 60 -15.38 5.44 -1.17
CA HIS A 60 -14.17 4.68 -0.87
C HIS A 60 -13.06 5.66 -0.55
N GLU A 61 -12.89 5.98 0.73
CA GLU A 61 -12.01 7.06 1.16
C GLU A 61 -10.61 6.51 1.40
N LEU A 62 -9.65 7.01 0.62
CA LEU A 62 -8.24 6.79 0.88
C LEU A 62 -7.68 8.03 1.58
N ARG A 63 -7.14 7.82 2.78
CA ARG A 63 -6.47 8.80 3.61
C ARG A 63 -5.00 8.46 3.71
N ILE A 64 -4.13 9.42 3.45
CA ILE A 64 -2.69 9.31 3.64
C ILE A 64 -2.28 10.38 4.65
N SER A 65 -1.63 9.98 5.73
CA SER A 65 -1.13 10.89 6.75
C SER A 65 0.31 10.60 7.12
N THR A 66 1.03 11.63 7.53
CA THR A 66 2.40 11.54 8.04
C THR A 66 2.61 12.53 9.18
N THR A 67 3.62 12.28 10.02
CA THR A 67 4.04 13.23 11.06
C THR A 67 4.73 14.47 10.47
N GLY A 68 5.27 14.34 9.26
CA GLY A 68 6.08 15.33 8.58
C GLY A 68 5.37 16.06 7.44
N ASN A 69 6.14 16.50 6.45
CA ASN A 69 5.61 17.00 5.18
C ASN A 69 5.67 15.89 4.13
N LEU A 70 4.56 15.63 3.46
CA LEU A 70 4.40 14.69 2.36
C LEU A 70 4.25 15.46 1.05
N GLY A 71 4.98 15.02 0.03
CA GLY A 71 4.84 15.46 -1.34
C GLY A 71 4.71 14.27 -2.27
N GLY A 72 3.74 14.27 -3.19
CA GLY A 72 3.53 13.13 -4.07
C GLY A 72 2.21 13.14 -4.82
N GLN A 73 1.75 11.96 -5.20
CA GLN A 73 0.51 11.77 -5.95
C GLN A 73 -0.10 10.39 -5.73
N VAL A 74 -1.41 10.33 -5.94
CA VAL A 74 -2.21 9.12 -6.05
C VAL A 74 -2.69 9.00 -7.50
N LYS A 75 -2.48 7.84 -8.10
CA LYS A 75 -2.97 7.49 -9.42
C LYS A 75 -3.91 6.30 -9.35
N VAL A 76 -4.93 6.30 -10.21
CA VAL A 76 -5.77 5.12 -10.48
C VAL A 76 -5.60 4.77 -11.95
N GLY A 77 -4.96 3.63 -12.24
CA GLY A 77 -4.40 3.36 -13.56
C GLY A 77 -3.42 4.47 -13.98
N ASN A 78 -3.68 5.13 -15.10
CA ASN A 78 -2.84 6.22 -15.61
C ASN A 78 -3.28 7.64 -15.17
N THR A 79 -4.39 7.77 -14.44
CA THR A 79 -4.97 9.07 -14.10
C THR A 79 -4.53 9.50 -12.71
N ILE A 80 -3.97 10.72 -12.59
CA ILE A 80 -3.70 11.34 -11.29
C ILE A 80 -5.03 11.82 -10.70
N VAL A 81 -5.41 11.27 -9.54
CA VAL A 81 -6.68 11.60 -8.86
C VAL A 81 -6.48 12.54 -7.68
N ARG A 82 -5.25 12.62 -7.15
CA ARG A 82 -4.90 13.51 -6.04
C ARG A 82 -3.40 13.77 -6.00
N TYR A 83 -3.00 15.02 -5.81
CA TYR A 83 -1.66 15.37 -5.36
C TYR A 83 -1.59 15.32 -3.83
N LEU A 84 -0.48 14.83 -3.30
CA LEU A 84 -0.21 14.76 -1.87
C LEU A 84 0.64 15.97 -1.49
N ASN A 85 0.17 16.74 -0.52
CA ASN A 85 0.84 17.95 -0.07
C ASN A 85 0.49 18.22 1.40
N GLY A 86 1.51 18.50 2.23
CA GLY A 86 1.33 18.77 3.65
C GLY A 86 1.37 17.50 4.49
N ARG A 87 0.68 17.47 5.63
CA ARG A 87 0.74 16.33 6.57
C ARG A 87 -0.29 15.25 6.29
N GLU A 88 -1.34 15.59 5.56
CA GLU A 88 -2.50 14.75 5.35
C GLU A 88 -3.13 15.03 3.99
N SER A 89 -3.62 13.99 3.33
CA SER A 89 -4.37 14.11 2.09
C SER A 89 -5.43 13.01 2.03
N TRP A 90 -6.59 13.34 1.44
CA TRP A 90 -7.68 12.40 1.28
C TRP A 90 -8.24 12.45 -0.16
N VAL A 91 -8.75 11.31 -0.63
CA VAL A 91 -9.40 11.19 -1.94
C VAL A 91 -10.48 10.12 -1.89
N ASN A 92 -11.64 10.42 -2.46
CA ASN A 92 -12.66 9.40 -2.73
C ASN A 92 -12.30 8.68 -4.03
N LEU A 93 -12.06 7.38 -3.94
CA LEU A 93 -11.69 6.53 -5.08
C LEU A 93 -12.89 6.07 -5.90
N ALA A 94 -14.11 6.08 -5.33
CA ALA A 94 -15.33 5.57 -5.96
C ALA A 94 -15.54 5.97 -7.44
N PRO A 95 -15.39 7.25 -7.85
CA PRO A 95 -15.61 7.64 -9.25
C PRO A 95 -14.55 7.10 -10.23
N TYR A 96 -13.47 6.51 -9.73
CA TYR A 96 -12.37 5.96 -10.53
C TYR A 96 -12.35 4.43 -10.53
N LEU A 97 -13.22 3.78 -9.74
CA LEU A 97 -13.32 2.33 -9.66
C LEU A 97 -14.26 1.79 -10.73
N ARG A 98 -13.92 0.62 -11.26
CA ARG A 98 -14.74 -0.18 -12.17
C ARG A 98 -14.74 -1.63 -11.72
N ARG A 99 -15.67 -2.45 -12.24
CA ARG A 99 -15.63 -3.90 -11.99
C ARG A 99 -14.29 -4.48 -12.47
N GLY A 100 -13.82 -5.50 -11.75
CA GLY A 100 -12.52 -6.13 -11.91
C GLY A 100 -11.39 -5.38 -11.20
N ARG A 101 -10.17 -5.59 -11.71
CA ARG A 101 -8.94 -5.10 -11.09
C ARG A 101 -8.70 -3.61 -11.32
N ASN A 102 -8.65 -2.85 -10.23
CA ASN A 102 -8.25 -1.44 -10.22
C ASN A 102 -6.90 -1.30 -9.51
N VAL A 103 -5.93 -0.65 -10.16
CA VAL A 103 -4.60 -0.43 -9.58
C VAL A 103 -4.49 1.01 -9.12
N VAL A 104 -4.26 1.20 -7.83
CA VAL A 104 -4.06 2.50 -7.19
C VAL A 104 -2.59 2.62 -6.80
N GLU A 105 -1.87 3.53 -7.44
CA GLU A 105 -0.45 3.78 -7.16
C GLU A 105 -0.29 5.05 -6.34
N ILE A 106 0.41 4.94 -5.22
CA ILE A 106 0.65 6.03 -4.29
C ILE A 106 2.16 6.21 -4.22
N SER A 107 2.63 7.37 -4.66
CA SER A 107 4.06 7.62 -4.80
C SER A 107 4.42 9.03 -4.35
N GLY A 108 5.59 9.17 -3.71
CA GLY A 108 6.03 10.44 -3.21
C GLY A 108 7.26 10.35 -2.31
N SER A 109 7.50 11.43 -1.59
CA SER A 109 8.52 11.57 -0.56
C SER A 109 7.96 12.28 0.65
N TYR A 110 8.51 12.00 1.81
CA TYR A 110 8.13 12.64 3.07
C TYR A 110 9.35 13.02 3.89
N ALA A 111 9.22 14.06 4.71
CA ALA A 111 10.26 14.57 5.58
C ALA A 111 9.71 14.85 6.98
N PRO A 112 10.38 14.43 8.08
CA PRO A 112 11.70 13.81 8.12
C PRO A 112 11.69 12.38 7.55
N ALA A 113 12.85 11.92 7.06
CA ALA A 113 12.96 10.62 6.40
C ALA A 113 12.55 9.46 7.31
N GLN A 114 12.94 9.53 8.59
CA GLN A 114 12.53 8.63 9.67
C GLN A 114 11.09 8.84 10.19
N GLY A 115 10.28 9.67 9.51
CA GLY A 115 8.87 9.81 9.80
C GLY A 115 8.08 8.52 9.51
N SER A 116 6.87 8.45 10.07
CA SER A 116 5.93 7.39 9.74
C SER A 116 4.87 7.90 8.77
N ILE A 117 4.41 7.01 7.89
CA ILE A 117 3.25 7.20 7.05
C ILE A 117 2.17 6.21 7.45
N SER A 118 0.93 6.68 7.50
CA SER A 118 -0.26 5.85 7.61
C SER A 118 -1.10 6.00 6.34
N LEU A 119 -1.39 4.89 5.68
CA LEU A 119 -2.42 4.75 4.65
C LEU A 119 -3.64 4.11 5.29
N GLU A 120 -4.79 4.75 5.17
CA GLU A 120 -6.07 4.21 5.63
C GLU A 120 -7.04 4.22 4.44
N LEU A 121 -7.51 3.04 4.03
CA LEU A 121 -8.62 2.89 3.10
C LEU A 121 -9.86 2.53 3.92
N LYS A 122 -10.88 3.40 3.85
CA LYS A 122 -12.23 3.10 4.32
C LYS A 122 -13.10 2.76 3.13
N ALA A 123 -13.46 1.49 3.04
CA ALA A 123 -14.41 0.96 2.09
C ALA A 123 -15.63 0.40 2.84
N PRO A 124 -16.81 0.31 2.21
CA PRO A 124 -17.99 -0.24 2.88
C PRO A 124 -17.73 -1.68 3.34
N GLY A 125 -17.77 -1.92 4.65
CA GLY A 125 -17.49 -3.23 5.22
C GLY A 125 -16.00 -3.62 5.31
N GLN A 126 -15.06 -2.76 4.87
CA GLN A 126 -13.63 -3.03 4.97
C GLN A 126 -12.83 -1.77 5.31
N ASN A 127 -12.00 -1.87 6.35
CA ASN A 127 -11.03 -0.85 6.69
C ASN A 127 -9.63 -1.46 6.60
N VAL A 128 -8.78 -0.88 5.76
CA VAL A 128 -7.40 -1.32 5.59
C VAL A 128 -6.49 -0.20 6.06
N VAL A 129 -5.77 -0.45 7.16
CA VAL A 129 -4.77 0.46 7.69
C VAL A 129 -3.40 -0.13 7.46
N GLN A 130 -2.51 0.66 6.89
CA GLN A 130 -1.13 0.29 6.67
C GLN A 130 -0.21 1.39 7.15
N GLN A 131 0.80 0.96 7.87
CA GLN A 131 1.80 1.85 8.41
C GLN A 131 3.14 1.47 7.81
N SER A 132 3.86 2.48 7.34
CA SER A 132 5.24 2.35 6.91
C SER A 132 6.05 3.37 7.69
N SER A 133 7.04 2.88 8.43
CA SER A 133 8.20 3.67 8.81
C SER A 133 9.25 3.51 7.72
N GLY A 134 10.07 4.53 7.48
CA GLY A 134 11.02 4.40 6.39
C GLY A 134 12.08 5.48 6.28
N ASN A 135 12.43 5.75 5.03
CA ASN A 135 13.61 6.46 4.56
C ASN A 135 13.25 7.74 3.79
N GLY A 136 12.04 8.28 4.02
CA GLY A 136 11.53 9.48 3.34
C GLY A 136 10.97 9.24 1.95
N ARG A 137 10.78 7.99 1.52
CA ARG A 137 10.17 7.65 0.23
C ARG A 137 8.87 6.87 0.43
N LEU A 138 7.84 7.24 -0.32
CA LEU A 138 6.56 6.56 -0.35
C LEU A 138 6.38 5.88 -1.71
N ARG A 139 6.21 4.56 -1.71
CA ARG A 139 5.79 3.77 -2.88
C ARG A 139 4.90 2.63 -2.43
N HIS A 140 3.62 2.78 -2.71
CA HIS A 140 2.59 1.81 -2.37
C HIS A 140 1.69 1.53 -3.55
N THR A 141 1.35 0.26 -3.75
CA THR A 141 0.38 -0.18 -4.75
C THR A 141 -0.79 -0.85 -4.04
N LEU A 142 -1.97 -0.28 -4.20
CA LEU A 142 -3.21 -0.84 -3.69
C LEU A 142 -4.00 -1.40 -4.88
N ILE A 143 -4.20 -2.71 -4.90
CA ILE A 143 -5.02 -3.41 -5.87
C ILE A 143 -6.42 -3.54 -5.27
N LEU A 144 -7.40 -2.90 -5.88
CA LEU A 144 -8.81 -3.04 -5.51
C LEU A 144 -9.47 -3.96 -6.54
N ASP A 145 -9.72 -5.19 -6.15
CA ASP A 145 -10.39 -6.18 -7.00
C ASP A 145 -11.89 -6.18 -6.72
N VAL A 146 -12.68 -5.85 -7.73
CA VAL A 146 -14.11 -5.63 -7.58
C VAL A 146 -14.88 -6.73 -8.31
N ASP A 147 -15.61 -7.56 -7.57
CA ASP A 147 -16.41 -8.66 -8.13
C ASP A 147 -17.84 -8.20 -8.50
#